data_AF-A0A4W6CCQ3-F1
#
_entry.id   AF-A0A4W6CCQ3-F1
#
_cell.length_a   1.000
_cell.length_b   1.000
_cell.length_c   1.000
_cell.angle_alpha   90.00
_cell.angle_beta   90.00
_cell.angle_gamma   90.00
#
_symmetry.space_group_name_H-M   'P 1'
#
loop_
_entity.id
_entity.type
_entity.pdbx_description
1 polymer ?
#
loop_
_entity_poly.entity_id
_entity_poly.type
_entity_poly.pdbx_seq_one_letter_code
_entity_poly.pdbx_strand_id
1 'polypeptide(L)'
;MRTAVLLLVAGLCLLNVTSSLKICAFNIQSFGEAKANNKKVMGILLKILSRCDLCLIQEVRDSKGEAIKALVEDLNRFDKSNTYSYVESERLGRKTYKEQYVYIYRNNVLKVKEHYQCPKLEEGTNETDVFSREPFIIHFHSPTTLVKDFVLIGHHTSPKTAMKEIDELYTVFKGIYKKWKTDVGQTTSSPSSS
;
A
#
# COMPACT_ATOMS: atom_id res chain seq x y z
N MET A 1 -13.73 14.61 47.23
CA MET A 1 -12.96 13.45 46.72
C MET A 1 -13.68 12.69 45.60
N ARG A 2 -14.96 12.32 45.73
CA ARG A 2 -15.70 11.56 44.69
C ARG A 2 -15.84 12.26 43.32
N THR A 3 -16.09 13.57 43.32
CA THR A 3 -16.21 14.39 42.11
C THR A 3 -14.87 14.58 41.38
N ALA A 4 -13.78 14.76 42.13
CA ALA A 4 -12.43 14.83 41.56
C ALA A 4 -12.02 13.50 40.89
N VAL A 5 -12.39 12.37 41.50
CA VAL A 5 -12.16 11.04 40.91
C VAL A 5 -13.01 10.83 39.65
N LEU A 6 -14.27 11.26 39.64
CA LEU A 6 -15.15 11.21 38.45
C LEU A 6 -14.62 12.07 37.28
N LEU A 7 -14.11 13.27 37.57
CA LEU A 7 -13.48 14.15 36.57
C LEU A 7 -12.15 13.59 36.07
N LEU A 8 -11.37 12.93 36.94
CA LEU A 8 -10.12 12.26 36.55
C LEU A 8 -10.40 11.04 35.65
N VAL A 9 -11.43 10.25 35.96
CA VAL A 9 -11.86 9.09 35.14
C VAL A 9 -12.44 9.54 33.81
N ALA A 10 -13.27 10.58 33.78
CA ALA A 10 -13.77 11.17 32.54
C ALA A 10 -12.62 11.78 31.70
N GLY A 11 -11.64 12.41 32.35
CA GLY A 11 -10.41 12.90 31.71
C GLY A 11 -9.51 11.79 31.17
N LEU A 12 -9.42 10.64 31.85
CA LEU A 12 -8.73 9.45 31.34
C LEU A 12 -9.48 8.81 30.16
N CYS A 13 -10.81 8.87 30.11
CA CYS A 13 -11.59 8.42 28.95
C CYS A 13 -11.45 9.34 27.73
N LEU A 14 -10.99 10.58 27.94
CA LEU A 14 -10.62 11.53 26.88
C LEU A 14 -9.16 11.37 26.43
N LEU A 15 -8.40 10.40 26.98
CA LEU A 15 -7.15 9.99 26.38
C LEU A 15 -7.47 9.48 24.98
N ASN A 16 -7.11 10.28 23.97
CA ASN A 16 -7.23 9.95 22.56
C ASN A 16 -6.83 8.48 22.37
N VAL A 17 -7.80 7.63 22.04
CA VAL A 17 -7.49 6.29 21.54
C VAL A 17 -6.79 6.54 20.22
N THR A 18 -5.47 6.62 20.24
CA THR A 18 -4.67 6.78 19.04
C THR A 18 -4.79 5.48 18.27
N SER A 19 -5.73 5.43 17.32
CA SER A 19 -5.84 4.32 16.40
C SER A 19 -4.62 4.36 15.48
N SER A 20 -3.76 3.34 15.58
CA SER A 20 -2.61 3.20 14.70
C SER A 20 -3.06 2.74 13.31
N LEU A 21 -2.51 3.34 12.25
CA LEU A 21 -2.70 2.87 10.88
C LEU A 21 -1.96 1.54 10.68
N LYS A 22 -2.69 0.47 10.35
CA LYS A 22 -2.13 -0.87 10.13
C LYS A 22 -1.85 -1.11 8.64
N ILE A 23 -0.57 -1.18 8.28
CA ILE A 23 -0.12 -1.43 6.91
C ILE A 23 0.46 -2.83 6.81
N CYS A 24 0.07 -3.56 5.77
CA CYS A 24 0.48 -4.95 5.51
C CYS A 24 1.04 -5.09 4.08
N ALA A 25 1.95 -6.04 3.89
CA ALA A 25 2.31 -6.56 2.57
C ALA A 25 2.18 -8.08 2.60
N PHE A 26 1.43 -8.65 1.65
CA PHE A 26 1.09 -10.06 1.64
C PHE A 26 1.26 -10.66 0.25
N ASN A 27 2.26 -11.52 0.09
CA ASN A 27 2.37 -12.36 -1.09
C ASN A 27 1.37 -13.52 -0.97
N ILE A 28 0.36 -13.54 -1.85
CA ILE A 28 -0.60 -14.63 -1.96
C ILE A 28 -0.24 -15.43 -3.20
N GLN A 29 0.55 -16.48 -3.03
CA GLN A 29 1.09 -17.31 -4.10
C GLN A 29 0.12 -17.50 -5.28
N SER A 30 0.42 -16.95 -6.47
CA SER A 30 -0.46 -17.05 -7.65
C SER A 30 -1.97 -16.81 -7.37
N PHE A 31 -2.31 -15.70 -6.71
CA PHE A 31 -3.72 -15.34 -6.48
C PHE A 31 -4.43 -15.04 -7.81
N GLY A 32 -5.53 -15.72 -8.09
CA GLY A 32 -6.31 -15.56 -9.31
C GLY A 32 -7.61 -16.35 -9.23
N GLU A 33 -8.26 -16.60 -10.37
CA GLU A 33 -9.59 -17.23 -10.46
C GLU A 33 -9.73 -18.51 -9.62
N ALA A 34 -8.73 -19.40 -9.64
CA ALA A 34 -8.77 -20.66 -8.89
C ALA A 34 -8.86 -20.44 -7.36
N LYS A 35 -8.14 -19.44 -6.83
CA LYS A 35 -8.19 -19.10 -5.40
C LYS A 35 -9.44 -18.29 -5.05
N ALA A 36 -9.86 -17.37 -5.94
CA ALA A 36 -11.08 -16.60 -5.77
C ALA A 36 -12.33 -17.49 -5.71
N ASN A 37 -12.37 -18.58 -6.49
CA ASN A 37 -13.47 -19.55 -6.47
C ASN A 37 -13.42 -20.54 -5.29
N ASN A 38 -12.35 -20.52 -4.48
CA ASN A 38 -12.22 -21.40 -3.32
C ASN A 38 -12.70 -20.70 -2.04
N LYS A 39 -13.91 -21.02 -1.60
CA LYS A 39 -14.55 -20.42 -0.40
C LYS A 39 -13.71 -20.52 0.88
N LYS A 40 -12.98 -21.62 1.07
CA LYS A 40 -12.12 -21.81 2.26
C LYS A 40 -10.92 -20.86 2.22
N VAL A 41 -10.28 -20.74 1.05
CA VAL A 41 -9.17 -19.81 0.84
C VAL A 41 -9.66 -18.37 1.02
N MET A 42 -10.75 -17.99 0.35
CA MET A 42 -11.34 -16.66 0.49
C MET A 42 -11.67 -16.34 1.95
N GLY A 43 -12.33 -17.24 2.68
CA GLY A 43 -12.64 -17.02 4.10
C GLY A 43 -11.40 -16.77 4.98
N ILE A 44 -10.23 -17.34 4.64
CA ILE A 44 -8.97 -17.05 5.31
C ILE A 44 -8.44 -15.67 4.88
N LEU A 45 -8.45 -15.37 3.58
CA LEU A 45 -7.99 -14.09 3.06
C LEU A 45 -8.77 -12.91 3.65
N LEU A 46 -10.10 -13.02 3.75
CA LEU A 46 -10.95 -11.97 4.35
C LEU A 46 -10.58 -11.69 5.81
N LYS A 47 -10.29 -12.75 6.60
CA LYS A 47 -9.83 -12.62 7.99
C LYS A 47 -8.45 -11.96 8.09
N ILE A 48 -7.56 -12.19 7.13
CA ILE A 48 -6.23 -11.57 7.10
C ILE A 48 -6.36 -10.10 6.70
N LEU A 49 -7.02 -9.82 5.58
CA LEU A 49 -7.12 -8.48 5.00
C LEU A 49 -7.89 -7.50 5.88
N SER A 50 -8.95 -7.96 6.56
CA SER A 50 -9.74 -7.12 7.49
C SER A 50 -8.95 -6.65 8.72
N ARG A 51 -7.74 -7.17 8.97
CA ARG A 51 -6.86 -6.70 10.05
C ARG A 51 -6.03 -5.48 9.66
N CYS A 52 -5.97 -5.15 8.38
CA CYS A 52 -5.15 -4.08 7.82
C CYS A 52 -6.06 -2.91 7.41
N ASP A 53 -5.57 -1.69 7.60
CA ASP A 53 -6.21 -0.50 7.02
C ASP A 53 -5.74 -0.28 5.57
N LEU A 54 -4.54 -0.81 5.25
CA LEU A 54 -3.91 -0.82 3.94
C LEU A 54 -3.12 -2.12 3.77
N CYS A 55 -3.33 -2.85 2.68
CA CYS A 55 -2.61 -4.07 2.37
C CYS A 55 -2.14 -4.06 0.91
N LEU A 56 -0.83 -4.22 0.69
CA LEU A 56 -0.28 -4.56 -0.62
C LEU A 56 -0.34 -6.08 -0.82
N ILE A 57 -1.11 -6.54 -1.80
CA ILE A 57 -1.12 -7.92 -2.27
C ILE A 57 -0.15 -8.08 -3.43
N GLN A 58 0.65 -9.14 -3.38
CA GLN A 58 1.63 -9.53 -4.40
C GLN A 58 1.28 -10.91 -4.98
N GLU A 59 1.85 -11.23 -6.14
CA GLU A 59 1.56 -12.43 -6.95
C GLU A 59 0.10 -12.54 -7.44
N VAL A 60 -0.54 -11.40 -7.67
CA VAL A 60 -1.87 -11.38 -8.31
C VAL A 60 -1.73 -11.71 -9.79
N ARG A 61 -2.45 -12.72 -10.25
CA ARG A 61 -2.48 -13.24 -11.62
C ARG A 61 -3.92 -13.22 -12.10
N ASP A 62 -4.45 -12.02 -12.34
CA ASP A 62 -5.85 -11.79 -12.66
C ASP A 62 -6.02 -11.14 -14.04
N SER A 63 -5.85 -11.91 -15.10
CA SER A 63 -5.92 -11.36 -16.47
C SER A 63 -7.29 -10.82 -16.87
N LYS A 64 -8.36 -11.20 -16.15
CA LYS A 64 -9.73 -10.74 -16.42
C LYS A 64 -10.18 -9.61 -15.50
N GLY A 65 -9.45 -9.34 -14.42
CA GLY A 65 -9.82 -8.35 -13.39
C GLY A 65 -10.99 -8.77 -12.50
N GLU A 66 -11.40 -10.04 -12.53
CA GLU A 66 -12.58 -10.53 -11.79
C GLU A 66 -12.21 -11.09 -10.42
N ALA A 67 -11.00 -11.61 -10.23
CA ALA A 67 -10.58 -12.21 -8.95
C ALA A 67 -10.40 -11.16 -7.85
N ILE A 68 -9.78 -10.02 -8.18
CA ILE A 68 -9.59 -8.91 -7.23
C ILE A 68 -10.92 -8.22 -6.94
N LYS A 69 -11.76 -8.02 -7.96
CA LYS A 69 -13.11 -7.49 -7.79
C LYS A 69 -13.93 -8.36 -6.83
N ALA A 70 -13.96 -9.68 -7.05
CA ALA A 70 -14.64 -10.62 -6.16
C ALA A 70 -14.11 -10.56 -4.72
N LEU A 71 -12.78 -10.48 -4.55
CA LEU A 71 -12.14 -10.37 -3.24
C LEU A 71 -12.55 -9.11 -2.47
N VAL A 72 -12.54 -7.95 -3.13
CA VAL A 72 -12.91 -6.68 -2.49
C VAL A 72 -14.41 -6.62 -2.21
N GLU A 73 -15.25 -7.15 -3.11
CA GLU A 73 -16.68 -7.27 -2.86
C GLU A 73 -16.98 -8.18 -1.65
N ASP A 74 -16.33 -9.33 -1.56
CA ASP A 74 -16.45 -10.22 -0.39
C ASP A 74 -15.93 -9.57 0.89
N LEU A 75 -14.85 -8.80 0.82
CA LEU A 75 -14.30 -8.08 1.97
C LEU A 75 -15.26 -7.01 2.48
N ASN A 76 -15.87 -6.24 1.58
CA ASN A 76 -16.93 -5.28 1.92
C ASN A 76 -18.21 -5.97 2.44
N ARG A 77 -18.46 -7.23 2.08
CA ARG A 77 -19.53 -8.04 2.69
C ARG A 77 -19.16 -8.54 4.07
N PHE A 78 -17.91 -8.94 4.28
CA PHE A 78 -17.41 -9.56 5.50
C PHE A 78 -17.23 -8.57 6.64
N ASP A 79 -16.63 -7.40 6.37
CA ASP A 79 -16.37 -6.35 7.36
C ASP A 79 -17.29 -5.16 7.11
N LYS A 80 -18.47 -5.19 7.75
CA LYS A 80 -19.50 -4.16 7.60
C LYS A 80 -19.15 -2.81 8.22
N SER A 81 -18.11 -2.75 9.04
CA SER A 81 -17.70 -1.52 9.73
C SER A 81 -16.80 -0.64 8.86
N ASN A 82 -16.28 -1.17 7.75
CA ASN A 82 -15.38 -0.46 6.86
C ASN A 82 -15.84 -0.58 5.41
N THR A 83 -15.30 0.30 4.56
CA THR A 83 -15.47 0.20 3.11
C THR A 83 -14.09 0.17 2.47
N TYR A 84 -13.84 -0.86 1.69
CA TYR A 84 -12.56 -1.13 1.04
C TYR A 84 -12.64 -0.77 -0.44
N SER A 85 -11.62 -0.07 -0.92
CA SER A 85 -11.32 0.11 -2.33
C SER A 85 -9.92 -0.41 -2.65
N TYR A 86 -9.57 -0.44 -3.93
CA TYR A 86 -8.28 -0.90 -4.36
C TYR A 86 -7.71 -0.07 -5.52
N VAL A 87 -6.40 -0.13 -5.69
CA VAL A 87 -5.69 0.30 -6.90
C VAL A 87 -4.76 -0.84 -7.30
N GLU A 88 -4.74 -1.19 -8.57
CA GLU A 88 -3.91 -2.26 -9.14
C GLU A 88 -2.92 -1.73 -10.17
N SER A 89 -1.78 -2.41 -10.27
CA SER A 89 -0.80 -2.15 -11.32
C SER A 89 -1.21 -2.78 -12.65
N GLU A 90 -0.48 -2.45 -13.70
CA GLU A 90 -0.44 -3.26 -14.92
C GLU A 90 0.04 -4.69 -14.63
N ARG A 91 -0.06 -5.58 -15.63
CA ARG A 91 0.53 -6.92 -15.59
C ARG A 91 2.03 -6.84 -15.90
N LEU A 92 2.84 -7.14 -14.88
CA LEU A 92 4.29 -6.97 -14.87
C LEU A 92 5.00 -8.32 -14.89
N GLY A 93 6.21 -8.37 -15.45
CA GLY A 93 6.96 -9.60 -15.68
C GLY A 93 7.68 -9.55 -17.02
N ARG A 94 8.81 -10.24 -17.16
CA ARG A 94 9.56 -10.27 -18.43
C ARG A 94 9.02 -11.26 -19.46
N LYS A 95 8.46 -12.39 -19.00
CA LYS A 95 7.99 -13.48 -19.86
C LYS A 95 6.46 -13.56 -19.89
N THR A 96 5.92 -14.71 -20.26
CA THR A 96 4.47 -15.02 -20.24
C THR A 96 3.89 -15.02 -18.82
N TYR A 97 4.72 -15.37 -17.84
CA TYR A 97 4.36 -15.26 -16.43
C TYR A 97 4.35 -13.77 -16.01
N LYS A 98 3.14 -13.25 -15.77
CA LYS A 98 2.92 -11.87 -15.33
C LYS A 98 2.11 -11.83 -14.02
N GLU A 99 2.46 -10.88 -13.18
CA GLU A 99 1.84 -10.59 -11.88
C GLU A 99 1.39 -9.12 -11.79
N GLN A 100 0.53 -8.81 -10.83
CA GLN A 100 0.10 -7.45 -10.49
C GLN A 100 0.37 -7.18 -9.01
N TYR A 101 0.61 -5.92 -8.70
CA TYR A 101 0.52 -5.37 -7.35
C TYR A 101 -0.88 -4.80 -7.13
N VAL A 102 -1.49 -5.11 -5.99
CA VAL A 102 -2.81 -4.58 -5.65
C VAL A 102 -2.79 -4.00 -4.25
N TYR A 103 -3.04 -2.71 -4.12
CA TYR A 103 -3.24 -2.07 -2.83
C TYR A 103 -4.73 -2.08 -2.50
N ILE A 104 -5.12 -2.77 -1.44
CA ILE A 104 -6.48 -2.72 -0.88
C ILE A 104 -6.45 -1.87 0.38
N TYR A 105 -7.36 -0.90 0.51
CA TYR A 105 -7.36 0.06 1.61
C TYR A 105 -8.76 0.47 2.03
N ARG A 106 -8.87 0.92 3.29
CA ARG A 106 -10.11 1.43 3.86
C ARG A 106 -10.34 2.89 3.48
N ASN A 107 -11.43 3.18 2.78
CA ASN A 107 -11.80 4.53 2.31
C ASN A 107 -12.09 5.51 3.43
N ASN A 108 -12.53 5.02 4.59
CA ASN A 108 -12.76 5.83 5.79
C ASN A 108 -11.45 6.17 6.53
N VAL A 109 -10.32 5.57 6.16
CA VAL A 109 -9.01 5.78 6.82
C VAL A 109 -7.99 6.44 5.89
N LEU A 110 -8.06 6.15 4.59
CA LEU A 110 -7.09 6.60 3.60
C LEU A 110 -7.75 7.13 2.33
N LYS A 111 -7.07 8.08 1.68
CA LYS A 111 -7.38 8.55 0.32
C LYS A 111 -6.16 8.37 -0.56
N VAL A 112 -6.34 7.88 -1.78
CA VAL A 112 -5.30 7.88 -2.81
C VAL A 112 -5.25 9.27 -3.44
N LYS A 113 -4.08 9.92 -3.43
CA LYS A 113 -3.86 11.20 -4.11
C LYS A 113 -3.40 10.99 -5.55
N GLU A 114 -2.42 10.11 -5.73
CA GLU A 114 -1.84 9.77 -7.02
C GLU A 114 -1.26 8.36 -6.93
N HIS A 115 -1.13 7.69 -8.07
CA HIS A 115 -0.33 6.48 -8.22
C HIS A 115 0.63 6.61 -9.39
N TYR A 116 1.70 5.84 -9.37
CA TYR A 116 2.71 5.82 -10.41
C TYR A 116 3.21 4.40 -10.62
N GLN A 117 3.12 3.93 -11.87
CA GLN A 117 3.77 2.72 -12.33
C GLN A 117 5.14 3.12 -12.88
N CYS A 118 6.21 2.57 -12.31
CA CYS A 118 7.54 2.71 -12.92
C CYS A 118 7.48 2.16 -14.36
N PRO A 119 7.97 2.91 -15.36
CA PRO A 119 7.96 2.49 -16.74
C PRO A 119 8.89 1.29 -16.94
N LYS A 120 8.52 0.43 -17.89
CA LYS A 120 9.43 -0.61 -18.37
C LYS A 120 10.49 0.08 -19.23
N LEU A 121 11.75 -0.28 -19.04
CA LEU A 121 12.79 0.16 -19.98
C LEU A 121 12.58 -0.55 -21.31
N GLU A 122 12.56 0.22 -22.40
CA GLU A 122 12.40 -0.33 -23.74
C GLU A 122 13.60 -1.20 -24.11
N GLU A 123 13.34 -2.34 -24.76
CA GLU A 123 14.38 -3.20 -25.30
C GLU A 123 15.24 -2.42 -26.31
N GLY A 124 16.54 -2.34 -26.07
CA GLY A 124 17.49 -1.64 -26.94
C GLY A 124 17.97 -0.28 -26.42
N THR A 125 17.50 0.18 -25.27
CA THR A 125 18.14 1.29 -24.55
C THR A 125 19.45 0.84 -23.89
N ASN A 126 20.42 1.74 -23.72
CA ASN A 126 21.65 1.47 -22.96
C ASN A 126 21.39 1.36 -21.44
N GLU A 127 20.14 1.51 -21.01
CA GLU A 127 19.72 1.39 -19.62
C GLU A 127 19.41 -0.08 -19.32
N THR A 128 20.00 -0.61 -18.27
CA THR A 128 19.75 -2.00 -17.88
C THR A 128 18.36 -2.11 -17.26
N ASP A 129 17.46 -2.87 -17.89
CA ASP A 129 16.24 -3.34 -17.24
C ASP A 129 16.62 -4.20 -16.02
N VAL A 130 16.57 -3.61 -14.83
CA VAL A 130 16.94 -4.26 -13.56
C VAL A 130 15.77 -5.04 -12.97
N PHE A 131 14.55 -4.50 -13.08
CA PHE A 131 13.39 -5.06 -12.38
C PHE A 131 12.75 -6.22 -13.15
N SER A 132 12.41 -7.29 -12.45
CA SER A 132 11.56 -8.33 -13.05
C SER A 132 10.10 -7.89 -13.15
N ARG A 133 9.68 -7.05 -12.21
CA ARG A 133 8.37 -6.39 -12.11
C ARG A 133 8.60 -4.99 -11.58
N GLU A 134 8.33 -4.01 -12.42
CA GLU A 134 8.57 -2.59 -12.15
C GLU A 134 7.76 -2.13 -10.93
N PRO A 135 8.36 -1.41 -9.97
CA PRO A 135 7.66 -1.02 -8.75
C PRO A 135 6.36 -0.24 -9.00
N PHE A 136 5.35 -0.50 -8.17
CA PHE A 136 4.07 0.21 -8.20
C PHE A 136 3.88 1.07 -6.97
N ILE A 137 3.79 2.38 -7.17
CA ILE A 137 3.92 3.38 -6.12
C ILE A 137 2.60 4.12 -5.92
N ILE A 138 2.15 4.26 -4.68
CA ILE A 138 0.93 5.00 -4.33
C ILE A 138 1.25 6.11 -3.32
N HIS A 139 0.72 7.30 -3.57
CA HIS A 139 0.72 8.43 -2.64
C HIS A 139 -0.61 8.45 -1.88
N PHE A 140 -0.55 8.15 -0.60
CA PHE A 140 -1.71 8.12 0.30
C PHE A 140 -1.78 9.37 1.17
N HIS A 141 -3.01 9.77 1.47
CA HIS A 141 -3.33 10.73 2.52
C HIS A 141 -4.07 10.03 3.67
N SER A 142 -3.68 10.33 4.91
CA SER A 142 -4.32 9.85 6.14
C SER A 142 -4.69 11.03 7.05
N PRO A 143 -5.98 11.33 7.24
CA PRO A 143 -6.40 12.43 8.12
C PRO A 143 -6.19 12.10 9.60
N THR A 144 -6.05 10.82 9.96
CA THR A 144 -6.05 10.32 11.35
C THR A 144 -4.65 10.10 11.94
N THR A 145 -3.60 10.06 11.12
CA THR A 145 -2.22 9.84 11.59
C THR A 145 -1.42 11.14 11.70
N LEU A 146 -0.25 11.12 12.35
CA LEU A 146 0.67 12.28 12.37
C LEU A 146 1.24 12.56 10.98
N VAL A 147 1.62 11.50 10.25
CA VAL A 147 2.11 11.60 8.87
C VAL A 147 0.91 11.67 7.93
N LYS A 148 0.52 12.89 7.55
CA LYS A 148 -0.68 13.12 6.74
C LYS A 148 -0.56 12.61 5.31
N ASP A 149 0.63 12.71 4.73
CA ASP A 149 0.91 12.30 3.36
C ASP A 149 2.12 11.37 3.37
N PHE A 150 1.96 10.17 2.83
CA PHE A 150 3.04 9.19 2.74
C PHE A 150 2.95 8.40 1.45
N VAL A 151 4.08 7.81 1.08
CA VAL A 151 4.24 7.09 -0.17
C VAL A 151 4.67 5.66 0.13
N LEU A 152 4.01 4.70 -0.52
CA LEU A 152 4.43 3.29 -0.49
C LEU A 152 4.93 2.86 -1.86
N ILE A 153 6.10 2.23 -1.88
CA ILE A 153 6.72 1.63 -3.06
C ILE A 153 6.50 0.13 -2.99
N GLY A 154 5.65 -0.40 -3.88
CA GLY A 154 5.30 -1.80 -3.92
C GLY A 154 6.29 -2.57 -4.77
N HIS A 155 6.95 -3.55 -4.17
CA HIS A 155 7.97 -4.32 -4.87
C HIS A 155 8.01 -5.78 -4.39
N HIS A 156 8.01 -6.69 -5.36
CA HIS A 156 8.19 -8.13 -5.19
C HIS A 156 9.44 -8.53 -5.99
N THR A 157 10.57 -8.72 -5.29
CA THR A 157 11.86 -9.01 -5.92
C THR A 157 11.85 -10.34 -6.65
N SER A 158 12.56 -10.46 -7.77
CA SER A 158 12.95 -11.79 -8.27
C SER A 158 14.09 -12.37 -7.41
N PRO A 159 13.99 -13.62 -6.93
CA PRO A 159 15.05 -14.24 -6.14
C PRO A 159 16.42 -14.27 -6.84
N LYS A 160 16.44 -14.30 -8.18
CA LYS A 160 17.69 -14.36 -8.97
C LYS A 160 18.41 -13.02 -9.06
N THR A 161 17.68 -11.92 -8.91
CA THR A 161 18.16 -10.55 -9.13
C THR A 161 17.90 -9.64 -7.93
N ALA A 162 17.50 -10.21 -6.79
CA ALA A 162 17.03 -9.49 -5.62
C ALA A 162 17.98 -8.38 -5.16
N MET A 163 19.29 -8.66 -5.09
CA MET A 163 20.28 -7.65 -4.68
C MET A 163 20.31 -6.45 -5.64
N LYS A 164 20.24 -6.69 -6.95
CA LYS A 164 20.23 -5.61 -7.95
C LYS A 164 18.92 -4.84 -7.92
N GLU A 165 17.80 -5.54 -7.78
CA GLU A 165 16.48 -4.90 -7.69
C GLU A 165 16.37 -4.03 -6.43
N ILE A 166 16.86 -4.51 -5.28
CA ILE A 166 16.86 -3.74 -4.03
C ILE A 166 17.78 -2.51 -4.12
N ASP A 167 18.96 -2.63 -4.76
CA ASP A 167 19.85 -1.49 -4.98
C ASP A 167 19.19 -0.43 -5.87
N GLU A 168 18.53 -0.85 -6.96
CA GLU A 168 17.84 0.04 -7.88
C GLU A 168 16.61 0.73 -7.25
N LEU A 169 16.01 0.16 -6.19
CA LEU A 169 14.94 0.85 -5.45
C LEU A 169 15.41 2.19 -4.86
N TYR A 170 16.71 2.39 -4.62
CA TYR A 170 17.21 3.69 -4.19
C TYR A 170 17.07 4.77 -5.28
N THR A 171 17.29 4.42 -6.55
CA THR A 171 17.02 5.32 -7.68
C THR A 171 15.53 5.66 -7.75
N VAL A 172 14.67 4.65 -7.60
CA VAL A 172 13.20 4.85 -7.57
C VAL A 172 12.81 5.79 -6.43
N PHE A 173 13.32 5.54 -5.22
CA PHE A 173 13.08 6.41 -4.06
C PHE A 173 13.47 7.87 -4.34
N LYS A 174 14.68 8.12 -4.85
CA LYS A 174 15.13 9.49 -5.20
C LYS A 174 14.21 10.15 -6.23
N GLY A 175 13.81 9.39 -7.27
CA GLY A 175 12.89 9.88 -8.31
C GLY A 175 11.54 10.28 -7.74
N ILE A 176 10.96 9.43 -6.90
CA ILE A 176 9.66 9.66 -6.25
C ILE A 176 9.72 10.81 -5.24
N TYR A 177 10.79 10.87 -4.44
CA TYR A 177 11.04 11.96 -3.50
C TYR A 177 11.08 13.31 -4.24
N LYS A 178 11.77 13.38 -5.39
CA LYS A 178 11.80 14.57 -6.24
C LYS A 178 10.44 14.87 -6.89
N LYS A 179 9.72 13.84 -7.38
CA LYS A 179 8.43 13.98 -8.08
C LYS A 179 7.36 14.56 -7.16
N TRP A 180 7.23 14.04 -5.94
CA TRP A 180 6.15 14.41 -5.02
C TRP A 180 6.56 15.35 -3.89
N LYS A 181 7.84 15.77 -3.84
CA LYS A 181 8.35 16.75 -2.89
C LYS A 181 7.89 16.45 -1.47
N THR A 182 8.07 15.21 -1.02
CA THR A 182 7.60 14.75 0.30
C THR A 182 8.43 15.32 1.46
N ASP A 183 8.96 16.54 1.31
CA ASP A 183 9.69 17.25 2.35
C ASP A 183 8.75 17.58 3.50
N VAL A 184 8.99 16.95 4.64
CA VAL A 184 8.43 17.35 5.91
C VAL A 184 9.32 18.48 6.46
N GLY A 185 9.04 19.71 6.04
CA GLY A 185 9.45 20.94 6.73
C GLY A 185 10.95 21.26 6.81
N GLN A 186 11.48 22.01 5.84
CA GLN A 186 12.30 23.16 6.21
C GLN A 186 11.34 24.26 6.67
N THR A 187 11.19 24.42 7.97
CA THR A 187 10.82 25.74 8.51
C THR A 187 11.93 26.69 8.08
N THR A 188 11.58 27.63 7.21
CA THR A 188 12.45 28.75 6.83
C THR A 188 12.70 29.60 8.07
N SER A 189 13.69 29.23 8.87
CA SER A 189 14.32 30.19 9.78
C SER A 189 15.07 31.19 8.92
N SER A 190 14.44 32.33 8.70
CA SER A 190 15.13 33.50 8.15
C SER A 190 16.21 33.89 9.17
N PRO A 191 17.48 34.07 8.78
CA PRO A 191 18.47 34.60 9.70
C PRO A 191 18.12 36.07 9.95
N SER A 192 17.81 36.40 11.20
CA SER A 192 17.78 37.79 11.66
C SER A 192 19.17 38.37 11.48
N SER A 193 19.31 39.32 10.57
CA SER A 193 20.48 40.18 10.45
C SER A 193 20.67 40.94 11.76
N SER A 194 21.85 40.78 12.35
CA SER A 194 22.45 41.73 13.30
C SER A 194 23.40 42.62 12.53
#